data_AF-A0A2H6LNS6-F1
#
_entry.id   AF-A0A2H6LNS6-F1
#
_cell.length_a   1.000
_cell.length_b   1.000
_cell.length_c   1.000
_cell.angle_alpha   90.00
_cell.angle_beta   90.00
_cell.angle_gamma   90.00
#
_symmetry.space_group_name_H-M   'P 1'
#
loop_
_entity.id
_entity.type
_entity.pdbx_description
1 polymer ?
#
loop_
_entity_poly.entity_id
_entity_poly.type
_entity_poly.pdbx_seq_one_letter_code
_entity_poly.pdbx_strand_id
1 'polypeptide(L)'
;MEVIEEGDSYRISRVEIKPRHGIKPQIHYHRNEHWVVVSGVAKVTCGETEVLLNRNESTYVPAATLHKVENPGLIPLVILEIQNGEYLGEDDIERPYDLNLIKPPSENK
;
A
#
# COMPACT_ATOMS: atom_id res chain seq x y z
N MET A 1 5.44 -8.47 6.60
CA MET A 1 5.15 -7.24 7.34
C MET A 1 5.69 -7.45 8.74
N GLU A 2 6.35 -6.44 9.29
CA GLU A 2 6.97 -6.49 10.61
C GLU A 2 6.49 -5.26 11.38
N VAL A 3 5.86 -5.46 12.54
CA VAL A 3 5.43 -4.35 13.40
C VAL A 3 6.66 -3.85 14.17
N ILE A 4 6.95 -2.56 14.05
CA ILE A 4 8.05 -1.88 14.74
C ILE A 4 7.55 -1.34 16.08
N GLU A 5 6.38 -0.71 16.07
CA GLU A 5 5.79 -0.06 17.24
C GLU A 5 4.26 -0.07 17.13
N GLU A 6 3.58 -0.16 18.27
CA GLU A 6 2.13 -0.12 18.35
C GLU A 6 1.69 0.56 19.65
N GLY A 7 0.71 1.44 19.54
CA GLY A 7 0.03 2.07 20.66
C GLY A 7 -1.49 1.98 20.49
N ASP A 8 -2.23 2.63 21.37
CA ASP A 8 -3.69 2.47 21.45
C ASP A 8 -4.44 2.87 20.17
N SER A 9 -3.89 3.82 19.40
CA SER A 9 -4.53 4.36 18.19
C SER A 9 -3.63 4.39 16.96
N TYR A 10 -2.46 3.75 17.02
CA TYR A 10 -1.50 3.72 15.91
C TYR A 10 -0.68 2.44 15.85
N ARG A 11 -0.25 2.08 14.65
CA ARG A 11 0.72 1.00 14.40
C ARG A 11 1.73 1.43 13.35
N ILE A 12 3.01 1.19 13.59
CA ILE A 12 4.09 1.43 12.64
C ILE A 12 4.63 0.09 12.18
N SER A 13 4.60 -0.15 10.88
CA SER A 13 5.04 -1.40 10.28
C SER A 13 6.09 -1.18 9.18
N ARG A 14 7.09 -2.06 9.13
CA ARG A 14 7.97 -2.22 7.98
C ARG A 14 7.32 -3.16 6.97
N VAL A 15 7.09 -2.65 5.77
CA VAL A 15 6.54 -3.40 4.65
C VAL A 15 7.63 -3.57 3.59
N GLU A 16 7.96 -4.82 3.27
CA GLU A 16 8.90 -5.16 2.20
C GLU A 16 8.17 -5.85 1.05
N ILE A 17 8.31 -5.29 -0.15
CA ILE A 17 7.68 -5.79 -1.37
C ILE A 17 8.78 -6.19 -2.36
N LYS A 18 8.76 -7.46 -2.76
CA LYS A 18 9.71 -8.02 -3.73
C LYS A 18 9.62 -7.29 -5.08
N PRO A 19 10.70 -7.27 -5.88
CA PRO A 19 10.66 -6.76 -7.24
C PRO A 19 9.49 -7.34 -8.04
N ARG A 20 8.76 -6.50 -8.78
CA ARG A 20 7.62 -6.90 -9.62
C ARG A 20 6.43 -7.51 -8.87
N HIS A 21 6.34 -7.32 -7.55
CA HIS A 21 5.20 -7.74 -6.74
C HIS A 21 4.46 -6.51 -6.21
N GLY A 22 3.26 -6.72 -5.67
CA GLY A 22 2.48 -5.68 -5.03
C GLY A 22 1.51 -6.27 -4.02
N ILE A 23 0.95 -5.38 -3.20
CA ILE A 23 -0.17 -5.69 -2.32
C ILE A 23 -1.45 -5.48 -3.15
N LYS A 24 -2.41 -6.39 -3.01
CA LYS A 24 -3.68 -6.30 -3.75
C LYS A 24 -4.48 -5.05 -3.33
N PRO A 25 -5.34 -4.51 -4.22
CA PRO A 25 -6.24 -3.43 -3.85
C PRO A 25 -7.01 -3.75 -2.57
N GLN A 26 -7.10 -2.76 -1.68
CA GLN A 26 -7.77 -2.89 -0.40
C GLN A 26 -8.38 -1.56 0.05
N ILE A 27 -9.34 -1.64 0.96
CA ILE A 27 -10.00 -0.52 1.62
C ILE A 27 -9.95 -0.78 3.13
N HIS A 28 -9.71 0.28 3.91
CA HIS A 28 -9.81 0.28 5.36
C HIS A 28 -10.82 1.33 5.80
N TYR A 29 -11.84 0.97 6.57
CA TYR A 29 -12.92 1.90 6.92
C TYR A 29 -12.63 2.69 8.20
N HIS A 30 -11.79 2.16 9.09
CA HIS A 30 -11.61 2.72 10.43
C HIS A 30 -10.21 3.30 10.68
N ARG A 31 -9.32 3.25 9.69
CA ARG A 31 -7.96 3.79 9.79
C ARG A 31 -7.52 4.54 8.54
N ASN A 32 -6.68 5.54 8.77
CA ASN A 32 -5.88 6.20 7.75
C ASN A 32 -4.46 5.61 7.77
N GLU A 33 -3.73 5.79 6.67
CA GLU A 33 -2.34 5.35 6.59
C GLU A 33 -1.43 6.46 6.04
N HIS A 34 -0.18 6.48 6.48
CA HIS A 34 0.89 7.27 5.89
C HIS A 34 2.03 6.33 5.52
N TRP A 35 2.42 6.33 4.25
CA TRP A 35 3.50 5.51 3.73
C TRP A 35 4.70 6.37 3.39
N VAL A 36 5.88 5.99 3.87
CA VAL A 36 7.16 6.61 3.50
C VAL A 36 8.06 5.58 2.83
N VAL A 37 8.55 5.88 1.63
CA VAL A 37 9.46 4.98 0.91
C VAL A 37 10.87 5.08 1.47
N VAL A 38 11.36 4.00 2.06
CA VAL A 38 12.74 3.91 2.59
C VAL A 38 13.72 3.43 1.51
N SER A 39 13.29 2.53 0.63
CA SER A 39 14.13 2.01 -0.45
C SER A 39 13.29 1.53 -1.63
N GLY A 40 13.85 1.61 -2.84
CA GLY A 40 13.14 1.25 -4.08
C GLY A 40 12.26 2.39 -4.59
N VAL A 41 11.30 2.01 -5.44
CA VAL A 41 10.28 2.90 -5.99
C VAL A 41 8.92 2.25 -5.75
N ALA A 42 7.98 2.98 -5.17
CA ALA A 42 6.60 2.55 -5.01
C ALA A 42 5.73 3.10 -6.14
N LYS A 43 4.96 2.24 -6.79
CA LYS A 43 3.81 2.66 -7.58
C LYS A 43 2.58 2.57 -6.68
N VAL A 44 2.02 3.71 -6.32
CA VAL A 44 0.86 3.82 -5.43
C VAL A 44 -0.35 4.18 -6.26
N THR A 45 -1.45 3.47 -6.04
CA THR A 45 -2.80 3.89 -6.43
C THR A 45 -3.54 4.27 -5.16
N CYS A 46 -4.14 5.46 -5.11
CA CYS A 46 -4.95 5.95 -3.99
C CYS A 46 -6.16 6.69 -4.56
N GLY A 47 -7.35 6.09 -4.43
CA GLY A 47 -8.55 6.51 -5.12
C GLY A 47 -8.32 6.50 -6.63
N GLU A 48 -8.53 7.64 -7.27
CA GLU A 48 -8.34 7.83 -8.72
C GLU A 48 -6.90 8.25 -9.09
N THR A 49 -6.03 8.47 -8.09
CA THR A 49 -4.67 8.94 -8.33
C THR A 49 -3.69 7.78 -8.38
N GLU A 50 -2.82 7.80 -9.39
CA GLU A 50 -1.67 6.91 -9.50
C GLU A 50 -0.38 7.75 -9.47
N VAL A 51 0.57 7.39 -8.60
CA VAL A 51 1.82 8.13 -8.41
C VAL A 51 2.99 7.17 -8.22
N LEU A 52 4.15 7.53 -8.78
CA LEU A 52 5.43 6.90 -8.47
C LEU A 52 6.13 7.69 -7.36
N LEU A 53 6.46 7.01 -6.27
CA LEU A 53 7.19 7.56 -5.13
C LEU A 53 8.58 6.92 -5.06
N ASN A 54 9.61 7.75 -5.05
CA ASN A 54 11.00 7.41 -4.85
C ASN A 54 11.34 7.39 -3.36
N ARG A 55 12.55 6.96 -3.04
CA ARG A 55 13.10 7.05 -1.68
C ARG A 55 12.90 8.45 -1.10
N ASN A 56 12.48 8.50 0.16
CA ASN A 56 12.18 9.70 0.94
C ASN A 56 10.92 10.47 0.50
N GLU A 57 10.19 9.98 -0.50
CA GLU A 57 8.85 10.46 -0.81
C GLU A 57 7.78 9.68 -0.02
N SER A 58 6.60 10.27 0.11
CA SER A 58 5.54 9.73 0.93
C SER A 58 4.15 9.99 0.35
N THR A 59 3.17 9.24 0.84
CA THR A 59 1.75 9.44 0.51
C THR A 59 0.89 9.25 1.75
N TYR A 60 -0.23 9.95 1.77
CA TYR A 60 -1.31 9.76 2.73
C TYR A 60 -2.44 8.97 2.06
N VAL A 61 -2.99 7.99 2.77
CA VAL A 61 -4.12 7.17 2.35
C VAL A 61 -5.26 7.42 3.33
N PRO A 62 -6.32 8.13 2.91
CA PRO A 62 -7.49 8.34 3.77
C PRO A 62 -8.26 7.03 4.00
N ALA A 63 -8.96 6.95 5.12
CA ALA A 63 -9.95 5.91 5.38
C ALA A 63 -11.01 5.87 4.28
N ALA A 64 -11.65 4.71 4.12
CA ALA A 64 -12.64 4.40 3.10
C ALA A 64 -12.18 4.68 1.66
N THR A 65 -10.86 4.73 1.41
CA THR A 65 -10.29 4.97 0.09
C THR A 65 -9.66 3.69 -0.44
N LEU A 66 -10.02 3.30 -1.67
CA LEU A 66 -9.38 2.20 -2.38
C LEU A 66 -7.91 2.55 -2.64
N HIS A 67 -7.01 1.69 -2.18
CA HIS A 67 -5.58 1.90 -2.38
C HIS A 67 -4.84 0.60 -2.67
N LYS A 68 -3.67 0.74 -3.29
CA LYS A 68 -2.79 -0.37 -3.71
C LYS A 68 -1.35 0.14 -3.77
N VAL A 69 -0.40 -0.74 -3.46
CA VAL A 69 1.03 -0.47 -3.68
C VAL A 69 1.69 -1.60 -4.47
N GLU A 70 2.51 -1.21 -5.43
CA GLU A 70 3.30 -2.11 -6.26
C GLU A 70 4.76 -1.70 -6.27
N ASN A 71 5.65 -2.67 -6.40
CA ASN A 71 7.06 -2.45 -6.68
C ASN A 71 7.33 -2.69 -8.17
N PRO A 72 7.33 -1.64 -9.02
CA PRO A 72 7.70 -1.78 -10.43
C PRO A 72 9.21 -2.00 -10.62
N GLY A 73 10.03 -1.83 -9.58
CA GLY A 73 11.48 -1.86 -9.66
C GLY A 73 12.08 -3.27 -9.74
N LEU A 74 13.42 -3.30 -9.79
CA LEU A 74 14.23 -4.50 -9.82
C LEU A 74 14.88 -4.83 -8.47
N ILE A 75 14.78 -3.93 -7.49
CA ILE A 75 15.26 -4.11 -6.11
C ILE A 75 14.08 -4.15 -5.14
N PRO A 76 14.23 -4.71 -3.93
CA PRO A 76 13.19 -4.67 -2.92
C PRO A 76 12.73 -3.25 -2.60
N LEU A 77 11.42 -3.07 -2.57
CA LEU A 77 10.76 -1.87 -2.08
C LEU A 77 10.56 -2.02 -0.58
N VAL A 78 11.00 -1.03 0.19
CA VAL A 78 10.79 -0.97 1.64
C VAL A 78 10.01 0.30 1.95
N ILE A 79 8.90 0.14 2.65
CA ILE A 79 8.01 1.22 3.08
C ILE A 79 7.88 1.14 4.61
N LEU A 80 7.88 2.30 5.26
CA LEU A 80 7.32 2.42 6.60
C LEU A 80 5.87 2.85 6.46
N GLU A 81 4.97 2.03 6.97
CA GLU A 81 3.54 2.26 7.02
C GLU A 81 3.17 2.67 8.44
N ILE A 82 2.52 3.83 8.56
CA ILE A 82 1.98 4.34 9.82
C ILE A 82 0.47 4.30 9.70
N GLN A 83 -0.17 3.42 10.45
CA GLN A 83 -1.62 3.26 10.51
C GLN A 83 -2.15 4.07 11.70
N ASN A 84 -3.19 4.87 11.51
CA ASN A 84 -3.80 5.70 12.55
C ASN A 84 -5.33 5.53 12.55
N GLY A 85 -5.92 5.17 13.68
CA GLY A 85 -7.37 4.98 13.81
C GLY A 85 -7.77 4.35 15.15
N GLU A 86 -9.07 4.36 15.45
CA GLU A 86 -9.63 3.72 16.65
C GLU A 86 -9.67 2.19 16.53
N TYR A 87 -9.54 1.65 15.32
CA TYR A 87 -9.54 0.22 15.04
C TYR A 87 -8.49 -0.14 13.98
N LEU A 88 -7.57 -1.04 14.33
CA LEU A 88 -6.45 -1.47 13.48
C LEU A 88 -6.45 -2.99 13.20
N GLY A 89 -7.62 -3.63 13.39
CA GLY A 89 -7.80 -5.06 13.14
C GLY A 89 -7.58 -5.45 11.67
N GLU A 90 -7.11 -6.67 11.44
CA GLU A 90 -6.92 -7.26 10.10
C GLU A 90 -8.24 -7.54 9.38
N ASP A 91 -9.36 -7.54 10.11
CA ASP A 91 -10.72 -7.66 9.58
C ASP A 91 -11.30 -6.33 9.06
N ASP A 92 -10.62 -5.19 9.27
CA ASP A 92 -10.92 -3.91 8.60
C ASP A 92 -10.40 -3.87 7.15
N ILE A 93 -10.07 -5.01 6.56
CA ILE A 93 -9.50 -5.09 5.21
C ILE A 93 -10.54 -5.65 4.25
N GLU A 94 -11.17 -4.77 3.47
CA GLU A 94 -12.00 -5.19 2.34
C GLU A 94 -11.15 -5.28 1.07
N ARG A 95 -11.29 -6.39 0.33
CA ARG A 95 -10.63 -6.59 -0.97
C ARG A 95 -11.69 -6.79 -2.04
N PRO A 96 -11.95 -5.77 -2.90
CA PRO A 96 -12.94 -5.90 -3.96
C PRO A 96 -12.60 -7.07 -4.90
N TYR A 97 -13.54 -7.99 -5.09
CA TYR A 97 -13.31 -9.23 -5.85
C TYR A 97 -12.98 -8.98 -7.33
N ASP A 98 -13.61 -7.96 -7.93
CA ASP A 98 -13.59 -7.70 -9.38
C ASP A 98 -12.38 -6.89 -9.89
N LEU A 99 -11.62 -6.23 -9.02
CA LEU A 99 -10.47 -5.42 -9.44
C LEU A 99 -9.19 -6.23 -9.68
N ASN A 100 -9.21 -7.53 -9.41
CA ASN A 100 -8.07 -8.44 -9.66
C ASN A 100 -7.93 -8.85 -11.14
N LEU A 101 -8.79 -8.36 -12.04
CA LEU A 101 -8.87 -8.79 -13.45
C LEU A 101 -8.23 -7.83 -14.46
N ILE A 102 -7.23 -7.03 -14.07
CA ILE A 102 -6.38 -6.36 -15.07
C ILE A 102 -5.65 -7.45 -15.86
N LYS A 103 -6.22 -7.80 -17.02
CA LYS A 103 -5.61 -8.71 -17.99
C LYS A 103 -4.25 -8.14 -18.41
N PRO A 104 -3.22 -8.97 -18.62
CA PRO A 104 -2.00 -8.51 -19.26
C PRO A 104 -2.36 -7.84 -20.61
N PRO A 105 -1.64 -6.79 -21.04
CA PRO A 105 -1.89 -6.18 -22.34
C PRO A 105 -1.85 -7.29 -23.39
N SER A 106 -2.87 -7.35 -24.23
CA SER A 106 -2.89 -8.25 -25.39
C SER A 106 -1.60 -8.05 -26.18
N GLU A 107 -0.84 -9.14 -26.37
CA GLU A 107 0.29 -9.16 -27.28
C GLU A 107 -0.17 -8.62 -28.64
N ASN A 108 0.43 -7.50 -29.07
CA ASN A 108 0.18 -6.92 -30.38
C ASN A 108 0.60 -7.94 -31.45
N LYS A 109 -0.36 -8.26 -32.31
CA LYS A 109 -0.19 -8.98 -33.56
C LYS A 109 0.53 -8.13 -34.60
#